data_AF-A0A3D1NSR0-F1
#
_entry.id   AF-A0A3D1NSR0-F1
#
_cell.length_a   1.000
_cell.length_b   1.000
_cell.length_c   1.000
_cell.angle_alpha   90.00
_cell.angle_beta   90.00
_cell.angle_gamma   90.00
#
_symmetry.space_group_name_H-M   'P 1'
#
loop_
_entity.id
_entity.type
_entity.pdbx_description
1 polymer ?
#
loop_
_entity_poly.entity_id
_entity_poly.type
_entity_poly.pdbx_seq_one_letter_code
_entity_poly.pdbx_strand_id
1 'polypeptide(L)'
;MRKSFMKTFVDAQKDYDQLEIYRKWLRDNNVSFQEDEDGEALYFCYQGGNFMIKVPKSDRNWLGLVFPNVYDVVEEKREYVLEILNRINLERKSVKAFLVKNSVWLVIEMYIDSTPVIADFFETLLANLHETRLVLYSKVK
;
A
#
# COMPACT_ATOMS: atom_id res chain seq x y z
N MET A 1 37.63 5.28 6.47
CA MET A 1 36.92 6.12 5.49
C MET A 1 35.50 5.63 5.15
N ARG A 2 35.24 4.32 4.97
CA ARG A 2 33.88 3.79 4.65
C ARG A 2 32.82 3.92 5.77
N LYS A 3 33.19 3.78 7.05
CA LYS A 3 32.24 3.91 8.18
C LYS A 3 31.72 5.34 8.38
N SER A 4 32.55 6.35 8.12
CA SER A 4 32.15 7.76 8.24
C SER A 4 31.13 8.12 7.16
N PHE A 5 31.39 7.72 5.92
CA PHE A 5 30.50 7.97 4.78
C PHE A 5 29.12 7.29 4.97
N MET A 6 29.10 6.02 5.41
CA MET A 6 27.85 5.30 5.66
C MET A 6 27.04 5.93 6.80
N LYS A 7 27.70 6.47 7.83
CA LYS A 7 27.04 7.20 8.91
C LYS A 7 26.45 8.53 8.41
N THR A 8 27.17 9.28 7.58
CA THR A 8 26.67 10.54 7.00
C THR A 8 25.50 10.32 6.03
N PHE A 9 25.51 9.24 5.25
CA PHE A 9 24.37 8.82 4.43
C PHE A 9 23.14 8.46 5.27
N VAL A 10 23.33 7.67 6.34
CA VAL A 10 22.24 7.27 7.26
C VAL A 10 21.68 8.45 8.04
N ASP A 11 22.52 9.41 8.45
CA ASP A 11 22.09 10.59 9.20
C ASP A 11 21.43 11.66 8.31
N ALA A 12 21.81 11.79 7.03
CA ALA A 12 21.11 12.67 6.08
C ALA A 12 19.71 12.16 5.67
N GLN A 13 19.47 10.86 5.84
CA GLN A 13 18.19 10.23 5.55
C GLN A 13 17.17 10.38 6.70
N LYS A 14 17.61 10.86 7.87
CA LYS A 14 16.74 11.00 9.07
C LYS A 14 15.71 12.13 8.98
N ASP A 15 15.90 13.12 8.11
CA ASP A 15 15.02 14.28 8.03
C ASP A 15 14.16 14.33 6.75
N TYR A 16 14.25 13.32 5.88
CA TYR A 16 13.40 13.25 4.69
C TYR A 16 12.06 12.60 5.03
N ASP A 17 11.00 13.41 5.04
CA ASP A 17 9.64 12.90 5.19
C ASP A 17 9.09 12.42 3.85
N GLN A 18 9.42 11.16 3.49
CA GLN A 18 8.87 10.50 2.30
C GLN A 18 7.33 10.50 2.30
N LEU A 19 6.69 10.56 3.48
CA LEU A 19 5.22 10.63 3.57
C LEU A 19 4.68 11.92 2.95
N GLU A 20 5.44 13.01 2.97
CA GLU A 20 5.04 14.30 2.39
C GLU A 20 4.85 14.23 0.87
N ILE A 21 5.59 13.35 0.18
CA ILE A 21 5.40 13.16 -1.27
C ILE A 21 3.98 12.68 -1.56
N TYR A 22 3.46 11.78 -0.73
CA TYR A 22 2.10 11.26 -0.85
C TYR A 22 1.06 12.27 -0.38
N ARG A 23 1.33 13.03 0.71
CA ARG A 23 0.46 14.15 1.11
C ARG A 23 0.29 15.15 -0.02
N LYS A 24 1.40 15.51 -0.68
CA LYS A 24 1.40 16.42 -1.82
C LYS A 24 0.57 15.85 -2.97
N TRP A 25 0.81 14.59 -3.35
CA TRP A 25 0.05 13.95 -4.43
C TRP A 25 -1.47 13.95 -4.13
N LEU A 26 -1.87 13.63 -2.89
CA LEU A 26 -3.28 13.65 -2.48
C LEU A 26 -3.89 15.05 -2.57
N ARG A 27 -3.18 16.09 -2.09
CA ARG A 27 -3.63 17.49 -2.17
C ARG A 27 -3.75 17.96 -3.62
N ASP A 28 -2.74 17.69 -4.44
CA ASP A 28 -2.71 18.08 -5.86
C ASP A 28 -3.87 17.43 -6.65
N ASN A 29 -4.31 16.24 -6.25
CA ASN A 29 -5.42 15.51 -6.86
C ASN A 29 -6.78 15.72 -6.17
N ASN A 30 -6.89 16.72 -5.27
CA ASN A 30 -8.11 17.02 -4.51
C ASN A 30 -8.68 15.82 -3.72
N VAL A 31 -7.80 14.94 -3.24
CA VAL A 31 -8.16 13.78 -2.42
C VAL A 31 -8.00 14.15 -0.94
N SER A 32 -9.10 14.17 -0.20
CA SER A 32 -9.06 14.36 1.25
C SER A 32 -8.45 13.14 1.94
N PHE A 33 -7.68 13.37 3.00
CA PHE A 33 -7.06 12.31 3.79
C PHE A 33 -7.02 12.65 5.28
N GLN A 34 -6.83 11.62 6.10
CA GLN A 34 -6.56 11.68 7.54
C GLN A 34 -5.18 11.11 7.80
N GLU A 35 -4.52 11.55 8.87
CA GLU A 35 -3.24 11.01 9.32
C GLU A 35 -3.44 10.19 10.59
N ASP A 36 -2.60 9.17 10.80
CA ASP A 36 -2.51 8.55 12.13
C ASP A 36 -1.80 9.48 13.13
N GLU A 37 -1.93 9.16 14.41
CA GLU A 37 -1.35 9.95 15.51
C GLU A 37 0.19 10.00 15.43
N ASP A 38 0.79 8.95 14.86
CA ASP A 38 2.24 8.81 14.76
C ASP A 38 2.82 9.47 13.50
N GLY A 39 2.02 9.88 12.51
CA GLY A 39 2.51 10.41 11.24
C GLY A 39 3.27 9.36 10.42
N GLU A 40 2.83 8.11 10.48
CA GLU A 40 3.34 6.98 9.70
C GLU A 40 2.34 6.48 8.66
N ALA A 41 1.08 6.91 8.73
CA ALA A 41 0.04 6.49 7.80
C ALA A 41 -0.91 7.62 7.39
N LEU A 42 -1.37 7.55 6.14
CA LEU A 42 -2.42 8.40 5.58
C LEU A 42 -3.61 7.52 5.18
N TYR A 43 -4.82 7.90 5.57
CA TYR A 43 -6.07 7.23 5.21
C TYR A 43 -6.87 8.11 4.25
N PHE A 44 -7.35 7.56 3.15
CA PHE A 44 -8.06 8.33 2.13
C PHE A 44 -9.06 7.48 1.37
N CYS A 45 -10.03 8.14 0.73
CA CYS A 45 -10.96 7.50 -0.19
C CYS A 45 -10.60 7.89 -1.63
N TYR A 46 -10.50 6.91 -2.52
CA TYR A 46 -10.21 7.12 -3.92
C TYR A 46 -11.07 6.18 -4.77
N GLN A 47 -11.81 6.71 -5.75
CA GLN A 47 -12.65 5.93 -6.66
C GLN A 47 -13.56 4.88 -5.97
N GLY A 48 -14.11 5.22 -4.80
CA GLY A 48 -14.98 4.34 -4.01
C GLY A 48 -14.25 3.21 -3.26
N GLY A 49 -12.93 3.26 -3.16
CA GLY A 49 -12.12 2.43 -2.27
C GLY A 49 -11.57 3.26 -1.10
N ASN A 50 -11.53 2.66 0.09
CA ASN A 50 -10.81 3.21 1.24
C ASN A 50 -9.40 2.65 1.24
N PHE A 51 -8.39 3.49 1.29
CA PHE A 51 -6.99 3.13 1.20
C PHE A 51 -6.19 3.68 2.38
N MET A 52 -5.05 3.06 2.63
CA MET A 52 -4.04 3.52 3.57
C MET A 52 -2.66 3.49 2.92
N ILE A 53 -1.94 4.60 2.98
CA ILE A 53 -0.49 4.66 2.69
C ILE A 53 0.24 4.51 4.02
N LYS A 54 1.25 3.65 4.09
CA LYS A 54 2.13 3.48 5.26
C LYS A 54 3.57 3.74 4.87
N VAL A 55 4.24 4.60 5.63
CA VAL A 55 5.67 4.89 5.56
C VAL A 55 6.22 4.95 6.99
N PRO A 56 6.64 3.81 7.56
CA PRO A 56 7.16 3.74 8.93
C PRO A 56 8.36 4.66 9.14
N LYS A 57 8.48 5.28 10.33
CA LYS A 57 9.66 6.07 10.70
C LYS A 57 10.94 5.25 10.70
N SER A 58 10.82 3.95 10.97
CA SER A 58 11.93 3.00 10.96
C SER A 58 12.43 2.66 9.56
N ASP A 59 11.64 2.88 8.50
CA ASP A 59 11.99 2.59 7.11
C ASP A 59 11.30 3.56 6.14
N ARG A 60 11.90 4.75 5.95
CA ARG A 60 11.32 5.84 5.15
C ARG A 60 11.27 5.58 3.64
N ASN A 61 12.02 4.61 3.15
CA ASN A 61 12.02 4.23 1.74
C ASN A 61 10.99 3.15 1.43
N TRP A 62 10.37 2.54 2.45
CA TRP A 62 9.36 1.52 2.26
C TRP A 62 7.97 2.15 2.10
N LEU A 63 7.29 1.78 1.02
CA LEU A 63 5.88 2.10 0.78
C LEU A 63 5.02 0.86 1.03
N GLY A 64 4.02 0.99 1.90
CA GLY A 64 2.88 0.08 1.97
C GLY A 64 1.60 0.77 1.53
N LEU A 65 1.08 0.44 0.35
CA LEU A 65 -0.24 0.88 -0.11
C LEU A 65 -1.26 -0.23 0.14
N VAL A 66 -2.17 0.01 1.07
CA VAL A 66 -3.12 -0.98 1.60
C VAL A 66 -4.53 -0.64 1.15
N PHE A 67 -5.22 -1.62 0.58
CA PHE A 67 -6.67 -1.62 0.36
C PHE A 67 -7.30 -2.63 1.33
N PRO A 68 -7.71 -2.19 2.52
CA PRO A 68 -8.30 -3.07 3.52
C PRO A 68 -9.75 -3.40 3.20
N ASN A 69 -10.25 -4.46 3.84
CA ASN A 69 -11.66 -4.83 3.89
C ASN A 69 -12.33 -4.93 2.51
N VAL A 70 -11.63 -5.60 1.58
CA VAL A 70 -12.06 -5.74 0.19
C VAL A 70 -13.17 -6.78 0.06
N TYR A 71 -13.16 -7.83 0.89
CA TYR A 71 -14.17 -8.88 0.88
C TYR A 71 -14.24 -9.56 2.25
N ASP A 72 -15.44 -9.74 2.79
CA ASP A 72 -15.63 -10.47 4.04
C ASP A 72 -15.94 -11.95 3.76
N VAL A 73 -15.19 -12.82 4.42
CA VAL A 73 -15.18 -14.25 4.24
C VAL A 73 -16.07 -14.89 5.31
N VAL A 74 -17.08 -15.62 4.86
CA VAL A 74 -17.82 -16.56 5.72
C VAL A 74 -16.92 -17.75 6.05
N GLU A 75 -16.96 -18.22 7.30
CA GLU A 75 -16.01 -19.20 7.83
C GLU A 75 -15.97 -20.49 6.99
N GLU A 76 -17.12 -20.92 6.49
CA GLU A 76 -17.27 -22.15 5.69
C GLU A 76 -16.57 -22.05 4.32
N LYS A 77 -16.33 -20.83 3.82
CA LYS A 77 -15.63 -20.59 2.55
C LYS A 77 -14.15 -20.22 2.74
N ARG A 78 -13.63 -20.25 3.97
CA ARG A 78 -12.28 -19.76 4.29
C ARG A 78 -11.19 -20.42 3.45
N GLU A 79 -11.18 -21.75 3.36
CA GLU A 79 -10.17 -22.50 2.59
C GLU A 79 -10.27 -22.21 1.08
N TYR A 80 -11.50 -22.15 0.55
CA TYR A 80 -11.76 -21.81 -0.85
C TYR A 80 -11.26 -20.40 -1.19
N VAL A 81 -11.52 -19.42 -0.32
CA VAL A 81 -11.02 -18.05 -0.51
C VAL A 81 -9.49 -18.03 -0.45
N LEU A 82 -8.86 -18.74 0.48
CA LEU A 82 -7.39 -18.82 0.56
C LEU A 82 -6.77 -19.37 -0.73
N GLU A 83 -7.38 -20.37 -1.37
CA GLU A 83 -6.91 -20.85 -2.68
C GLU A 83 -7.00 -19.76 -3.76
N ILE A 84 -8.09 -19.00 -3.79
CA ILE A 84 -8.26 -17.87 -4.71
C ILE A 84 -7.20 -16.79 -4.45
N LEU A 85 -6.95 -16.42 -3.20
CA LEU A 85 -5.93 -15.44 -2.84
C LEU A 85 -4.54 -15.91 -3.28
N ASN A 86 -4.22 -17.19 -3.10
CA ASN A 86 -2.96 -17.76 -3.56
C ASN A 86 -2.79 -17.64 -5.09
N ARG A 87 -3.86 -17.91 -5.86
CA ARG A 87 -3.83 -17.72 -7.32
C ARG A 87 -3.69 -16.24 -7.71
N ILE A 88 -4.37 -15.34 -7.01
CA ILE A 88 -4.22 -13.89 -7.22
C ILE A 88 -2.77 -13.46 -7.00
N ASN A 89 -2.13 -13.93 -5.92
CA ASN A 89 -0.72 -13.64 -5.61
C ASN A 89 0.25 -14.15 -6.69
N LEU A 90 -0.10 -15.25 -7.37
CA LEU A 90 0.67 -15.77 -8.50
C LEU A 90 0.46 -14.97 -9.79
N GLU A 91 -0.76 -14.51 -10.06
CA GLU A 91 -1.17 -13.91 -11.33
C GLU A 91 -0.97 -12.38 -11.39
N ARG A 92 -1.12 -11.67 -10.26
CA ARG A 92 -1.12 -10.21 -10.20
C ARG A 92 0.24 -9.67 -9.78
N LYS A 93 0.80 -8.79 -10.60
CA LYS A 93 2.08 -8.13 -10.30
C LYS A 93 1.95 -7.25 -9.06
N SER A 94 2.91 -7.39 -8.14
CA SER A 94 3.12 -6.56 -6.95
C SER A 94 2.03 -6.58 -5.88
N VAL A 95 0.86 -7.18 -6.14
CA VAL A 95 -0.24 -7.26 -5.17
C VAL A 95 -0.06 -8.48 -4.28
N LYS A 96 -0.17 -8.26 -2.97
CA LYS A 96 -0.28 -9.27 -1.92
C LYS A 96 -1.71 -9.28 -1.41
N ALA A 97 -2.40 -10.38 -1.62
CA ALA A 97 -3.74 -10.65 -1.15
C ALA A 97 -3.69 -11.65 0.00
N PHE A 98 -4.25 -11.29 1.15
CA PHE A 98 -4.24 -12.12 2.36
C PHE A 98 -5.45 -11.82 3.26
N LEU A 99 -5.67 -12.68 4.25
CA LEU A 99 -6.72 -12.51 5.24
C LEU A 99 -6.19 -11.81 6.50
N VAL A 100 -6.92 -10.79 6.94
CA VAL A 100 -6.84 -10.25 8.30
C VAL A 100 -8.12 -10.65 9.01
N LYS A 101 -8.03 -11.63 9.93
CA LYS A 101 -9.19 -12.35 10.48
C LYS A 101 -10.03 -12.96 9.33
N ASN A 102 -11.24 -12.46 9.12
CA ASN A 102 -12.17 -12.89 8.07
C ASN A 102 -12.31 -11.85 6.95
N SER A 103 -11.45 -10.85 6.88
CA SER A 103 -11.51 -9.83 5.82
C SER A 103 -10.30 -9.93 4.89
N VAL A 104 -10.55 -9.94 3.60
CA VAL A 104 -9.50 -9.91 2.56
C VAL A 104 -8.94 -8.51 2.44
N TRP A 105 -7.63 -8.41 2.54
CA TRP A 105 -6.87 -7.19 2.32
C TRP A 105 -6.00 -7.37 1.08
N LEU A 106 -5.87 -6.30 0.29
CA LEU A 106 -4.97 -6.25 -0.86
C LEU A 106 -3.90 -5.19 -0.59
N VAL A 107 -2.64 -5.50 -0.78
CA VAL A 107 -1.53 -4.60 -0.46
C VAL A 107 -0.51 -4.59 -1.58
N ILE A 108 0.06 -3.43 -1.87
CA ILE A 108 1.30 -3.29 -2.62
C ILE A 108 2.38 -2.82 -1.64
N GLU A 109 3.48 -3.56 -1.58
CA GLU A 109 4.64 -3.21 -0.77
C GLU A 109 5.87 -3.11 -1.67
N MET A 110 6.60 -2.00 -1.60
CA MET A 110 7.81 -1.82 -2.41
C MET A 110 8.77 -0.80 -1.79
N TYR A 111 10.05 -0.95 -2.12
CA TYR A 111 11.05 0.07 -1.85
C TYR A 111 10.99 1.13 -2.94
N ILE A 112 10.95 2.38 -2.51
CA ILE A 112 10.99 3.57 -3.33
C ILE A 112 12.30 4.30 -3.04
N ASP A 113 12.91 4.89 -4.07
CA ASP A 113 14.06 5.74 -3.86
C ASP A 113 13.67 7.05 -3.14
N SER A 114 14.65 7.89 -2.82
CA SER A 114 14.44 9.14 -2.08
C SER A 114 13.84 10.25 -2.94
N THR A 115 13.80 10.13 -4.26
CA THR A 115 13.36 11.17 -5.20
C THR A 115 12.37 10.63 -6.24
N PRO A 116 11.32 9.91 -5.82
CA PRO A 116 10.44 9.26 -6.78
C PRO A 116 9.53 10.27 -7.46
N VAL A 117 9.30 10.05 -8.75
CA VAL A 117 8.23 10.75 -9.47
C VAL A 117 6.93 9.97 -9.25
N ILE A 118 6.32 10.13 -8.07
CA ILE A 118 5.12 9.38 -7.64
C ILE A 118 3.98 9.47 -8.66
N ALA A 119 3.84 10.63 -9.32
CA ALA A 119 2.83 10.84 -10.35
C ALA A 119 2.91 9.84 -11.52
N ASP A 120 4.09 9.28 -11.81
CA ASP A 120 4.27 8.35 -12.94
C ASP A 120 3.61 6.98 -12.70
N PHE A 121 3.39 6.60 -11.43
CA PHE A 121 2.97 5.23 -11.12
C PHE A 121 1.90 5.11 -10.04
N PHE A 122 1.64 6.12 -9.21
CA PHE A 122 0.75 5.97 -8.05
C PHE A 122 -0.69 5.64 -8.42
N GLU A 123 -1.24 6.28 -9.46
CA GLU A 123 -2.56 5.92 -10.01
C GLU A 123 -2.59 4.49 -10.53
N THR A 124 -1.49 4.03 -11.15
CA THR A 124 -1.36 2.65 -11.61
C THR A 124 -1.39 1.66 -10.45
N LEU A 125 -0.78 2.00 -9.30
CA LEU A 125 -0.86 1.17 -8.09
C LEU A 125 -2.30 1.06 -7.57
N LEU A 126 -3.00 2.19 -7.49
CA LEU A 126 -4.41 2.24 -7.07
C LEU A 126 -5.32 1.46 -8.02
N ALA A 127 -5.14 1.65 -9.33
CA ALA A 127 -5.87 0.92 -10.37
C ALA A 127 -5.62 -0.59 -10.26
N ASN A 128 -4.37 -1.02 -10.07
CA ASN A 128 -4.04 -2.43 -9.92
C ASN A 128 -4.72 -3.07 -8.71
N LEU A 129 -4.84 -2.35 -7.58
CA LEU A 129 -5.58 -2.80 -6.40
C LEU A 129 -7.10 -2.89 -6.68
N HIS A 130 -7.69 -1.90 -7.36
CA HIS A 130 -9.10 -1.93 -7.78
C HIS A 130 -9.41 -3.06 -8.73
N GLU A 131 -8.61 -3.25 -9.78
CA GLU A 131 -8.75 -4.36 -10.72
C GLU A 131 -8.63 -5.70 -10.01
N THR A 132 -7.69 -5.84 -9.07
CA THR A 132 -7.53 -7.07 -8.31
C THR A 132 -8.75 -7.37 -7.44
N ARG A 133 -9.41 -6.35 -6.86
CA ARG A 133 -10.71 -6.51 -6.20
C ARG A 133 -11.79 -7.05 -7.16
N LEU A 134 -11.85 -6.53 -8.39
CA LEU A 134 -12.82 -7.02 -9.38
C LEU A 134 -12.54 -8.49 -9.76
N VAL A 135 -11.27 -8.84 -9.92
CA VAL A 135 -10.85 -10.23 -10.17
C VAL A 135 -11.24 -11.13 -9.00
N LEU A 136 -11.01 -10.70 -7.76
CA LEU A 136 -11.45 -11.43 -6.57
C LEU A 136 -12.96 -11.70 -6.62
N TYR A 137 -13.78 -10.68 -6.82
CA TYR A 137 -15.24 -10.80 -6.91
C TYR A 137 -15.70 -11.72 -8.05
N SER A 138 -14.96 -11.78 -9.15
CA SER A 138 -15.27 -12.70 -10.25
C SER A 138 -15.02 -14.18 -9.89
N LYS A 139 -14.11 -14.44 -8.94
CA LYS A 139 -13.67 -15.79 -8.53
C LYS A 139 -14.43 -16.28 -7.29
N VAL A 140 -14.80 -15.41 -6.35
CA VAL A 140 -15.60 -15.77 -5.18
C VAL A 140 -17.08 -15.84 -5.57
N LYS A 141 -17.58 -17.05 -5.84
CA LYS A 141 -19.01 -17.34 -6.05
C LYS A 141 -19.56 -18.10 -4.84
#